data_AF-A0A371BKP2-F1
#
_entry.id   AF-A0A371BKP2-F1
#
_cell.length_a   1.000
_cell.length_b   1.000
_cell.length_c   1.000
_cell.angle_alpha   90.00
_cell.angle_beta   90.00
_cell.angle_gamma   90.00
#
_symmetry.space_group_name_H-M   'P 1'
#
loop_
_entity.id
_entity.type
_entity.pdbx_description
1 polymer ?
#
loop_
_entity_poly.entity_id
_entity_poly.type
_entity_poly.pdbx_seq_one_letter_code
_entity_poly.pdbx_strand_id
1 'polypeptide(L)'
;MGMTGTLFGWAFGDPAREDDSTYVDGLQREALRNARETAQAKGVAAVAGSEVFTVLSGHDSLVELDNAPGQLVVRCTVHVEGPGAEKLRAEGPMNG
;
A
#
# COMPACT_ATOMS: atom_id res chain seq x y z
N MET A 1 11.94 23.39 0.97
CA MET A 1 11.02 22.44 0.33
C MET A 1 11.65 21.06 0.46
N GLY A 2 11.06 20.20 1.30
CA GLY A 2 11.58 18.85 1.52
C GLY A 2 11.47 18.01 0.25
N MET A 3 12.46 17.16 0.00
CA MET A 3 12.42 16.20 -1.09
C MET A 3 11.34 15.16 -0.75
N THR A 4 10.25 15.15 -1.52
CA THR A 4 9.10 14.28 -1.27
C THR A 4 8.93 13.25 -2.39
N GLY A 5 8.56 12.03 -2.01
CA GLY A 5 8.19 10.94 -2.90
C GLY A 5 6.93 10.23 -2.45
N THR A 6 6.64 9.09 -3.08
CA THR A 6 5.48 8.26 -2.75
C THR A 6 5.89 6.78 -2.71
N LEU A 7 5.34 6.02 -1.75
CA LEU A 7 5.51 4.58 -1.65
C LEU A 7 4.18 3.87 -1.50
N PHE A 8 4.15 2.60 -1.92
CA PHE A 8 3.04 1.70 -1.71
C PHE A 8 3.38 0.65 -0.65
N GLY A 9 2.40 0.34 0.19
CA GLY A 9 2.35 -0.89 0.98
C GLY A 9 1.09 -1.68 0.62
N TRP A 10 1.18 -2.99 0.75
CA TRP A 10 0.12 -3.91 0.33
C TRP A 10 -0.19 -4.87 1.46
N ALA A 11 -1.46 -5.22 1.60
CA ALA A 11 -1.93 -6.32 2.42
C ALA A 11 -2.90 -7.17 1.60
N PHE A 12 -2.84 -8.48 1.78
CA PHE A 12 -3.65 -9.44 1.06
C PHE A 12 -4.53 -10.20 2.05
N GLY A 13 -5.78 -10.43 1.68
CA GLY A 13 -6.77 -11.04 2.53
C GLY A 13 -7.78 -11.88 1.77
N ASP A 14 -8.71 -12.43 2.55
CA ASP A 14 -9.80 -13.26 2.06
C ASP A 14 -10.93 -12.37 1.48
N PRO A 15 -11.28 -12.50 0.19
CA PRO A 15 -12.39 -11.76 -0.40
C PRO A 15 -13.74 -12.06 0.25
N ALA A 16 -13.94 -13.26 0.84
CA ALA A 16 -15.18 -13.59 1.52
C ALA A 16 -15.45 -12.73 2.76
N ARG A 17 -14.46 -11.94 3.18
CA ARG A 17 -14.51 -11.04 4.34
C ARG A 17 -14.40 -9.57 3.97
N GLU A 18 -14.61 -9.21 2.70
CA GLU A 18 -14.53 -7.81 2.25
C GLU A 18 -15.54 -6.88 2.94
N ASP A 19 -16.70 -7.42 3.34
CA ASP A 19 -17.74 -6.68 4.08
C ASP A 19 -17.47 -6.59 5.60
N ASP A 20 -16.48 -7.32 6.12
CA ASP A 20 -16.07 -7.24 7.52
C ASP A 20 -15.16 -6.04 7.72
N SER A 21 -15.74 -4.91 8.13
CA SER A 21 -15.01 -3.65 8.34
C SER A 21 -13.84 -3.80 9.31
N THR A 22 -13.97 -4.65 10.34
CA THR A 22 -12.88 -4.88 11.31
C THR A 22 -11.73 -5.64 10.67
N TYR A 23 -12.03 -6.59 9.79
CA TYR A 23 -11.04 -7.31 9.00
C TYR A 23 -10.32 -6.38 8.02
N VAL A 24 -11.06 -5.56 7.27
CA VAL A 24 -10.50 -4.59 6.32
C VAL A 24 -9.64 -3.54 7.03
N ASP A 25 -10.06 -3.05 8.20
CA ASP A 25 -9.24 -2.16 9.03
C ASP A 25 -7.93 -2.82 9.47
N GLY A 26 -7.95 -4.13 9.72
CA GLY A 26 -6.75 -4.93 9.97
C GLY A 26 -5.79 -4.92 8.80
N LEU A 27 -6.31 -5.15 7.58
CA LEU A 27 -5.52 -5.12 6.35
C LEU A 27 -4.99 -3.71 6.04
N GLN A 28 -5.75 -2.65 6.31
CA GLN A 28 -5.28 -1.27 6.17
C GLN A 28 -4.09 -0.98 7.10
N ARG A 29 -4.19 -1.38 8.38
CA ARG A 29 -3.07 -1.24 9.33
C ARG A 29 -1.83 -2.01 8.88
N GLU A 30 -2.02 -3.20 8.32
CA GLU A 30 -0.94 -4.01 7.75
C GLU A 30 -0.31 -3.36 6.52
N ALA A 31 -1.12 -2.90 5.57
CA ALA A 31 -0.63 -2.21 4.37
C ALA A 31 0.17 -0.95 4.74
N LEU A 32 -0.29 -0.19 5.74
CA LEU A 32 0.45 0.97 6.26
C LEU A 32 1.76 0.57 6.93
N ARG A 33 1.77 -0.51 7.72
CA ARG A 33 2.99 -1.04 8.33
C ARG A 33 4.01 -1.42 7.25
N ASN A 34 3.57 -2.16 6.22
CA ASN A 34 4.43 -2.59 5.12
C ASN A 34 5.00 -1.39 4.33
N ALA A 35 4.21 -0.32 4.14
CA ALA A 35 4.68 0.92 3.52
C ALA A 35 5.78 1.59 4.38
N ARG A 36 5.59 1.64 5.70
CA ARG A 36 6.55 2.23 6.66
C ARG A 36 7.84 1.43 6.76
N GLU A 37 7.75 0.10 6.80
CA GLU A 37 8.92 -0.78 6.79
C GLU A 37 9.71 -0.62 5.48
N THR A 38 9.01 -0.51 4.35
CA THR A 38 9.65 -0.24 3.05
C THR A 38 10.32 1.13 3.01
N ALA A 39 9.69 2.17 3.55
CA ALA A 39 10.28 3.49 3.69
C ALA A 39 11.58 3.44 4.51
N GLN A 40 11.53 2.78 5.67
CA GLN A 40 12.69 2.59 6.55
C GLN A 40 13.81 1.83 5.86
N ALA A 41 13.50 0.74 5.14
CA ALA A 41 14.48 -0.04 4.38
C ALA A 41 15.15 0.78 3.27
N LYS A 42 14.44 1.78 2.72
CA LYS A 42 14.95 2.73 1.72
C LYS A 42 15.64 3.95 2.33
N GLY A 43 15.73 4.03 3.66
CA GLY A 43 16.38 5.15 4.36
C GLY A 43 15.57 6.46 4.34
N VAL A 44 14.28 6.38 4.05
CA VAL A 44 13.35 7.53 4.05
C VAL A 44 12.30 7.38 5.14
N ALA A 45 11.67 8.47 5.53
CA ALA A 45 10.58 8.48 6.51
C ALA A 45 9.23 8.57 5.81
N ALA A 46 8.23 7.82 6.29
CA ALA A 46 6.85 8.01 5.87
C ALA A 46 6.24 9.22 6.60
N VAL A 47 5.56 10.10 5.85
CA VAL A 47 4.88 11.27 6.40
C VAL A 47 3.61 10.81 7.10
N ALA A 48 3.49 11.10 8.40
CA ALA A 48 2.33 10.72 9.19
C ALA A 48 1.04 11.40 8.68
N GLY A 49 -0.05 10.64 8.58
CA GLY A 49 -1.35 11.14 8.12
C GLY A 49 -1.44 11.33 6.60
N SER A 50 -0.45 10.85 5.84
CA SER A 50 -0.47 10.89 4.36
C SER A 50 -1.04 9.61 3.73
N GLU A 51 -1.44 8.64 4.55
CA GLU A 51 -1.95 7.35 4.10
C GLU A 51 -3.28 7.47 3.33
N VAL A 52 -3.28 6.92 2.11
CA VAL A 52 -4.48 6.75 1.29
C VAL A 52 -4.66 5.27 1.01
N PHE A 53 -5.79 4.72 1.45
CA PHE A 53 -6.13 3.32 1.26
C PHE A 53 -7.00 3.12 0.02
N THR A 54 -6.69 2.07 -0.73
CA THR A 54 -7.53 1.56 -1.82
C THR A 54 -7.76 0.08 -1.57
N VAL A 55 -9.02 -0.32 -1.44
CA VAL A 55 -9.41 -1.73 -1.35
C VAL A 55 -9.75 -2.19 -2.76
N LEU A 56 -9.12 -3.27 -3.21
CA LEU A 56 -9.33 -3.90 -4.50
C LEU A 56 -9.82 -5.31 -4.23
N SER A 57 -11.02 -5.64 -4.69
CA SER A 57 -11.52 -7.01 -4.68
C SER A 57 -11.57 -7.55 -6.11
N GLY A 58 -11.32 -8.84 -6.25
CA GLY A 58 -11.36 -9.54 -7.55
C GLY A 58 -12.73 -9.54 -8.22
N HIS A 59 -13.79 -9.07 -7.54
CA HIS A 59 -15.15 -8.98 -8.07
C HIS A 59 -15.48 -7.60 -8.67
N ASP A 60 -14.85 -6.51 -8.21
CA ASP A 60 -15.25 -5.14 -8.57
C ASP A 60 -14.18 -4.33 -9.32
N SER A 61 -12.94 -4.81 -9.38
CA SER A 61 -11.84 -4.06 -10.00
C SER A 61 -11.57 -4.49 -11.44
N LEU A 62 -11.64 -3.53 -12.39
CA LEU A 62 -11.05 -3.62 -13.75
C LEU A 62 -9.52 -3.82 -13.74
N VAL A 63 -8.92 -3.92 -12.55
CA VAL A 63 -7.53 -4.30 -12.35
C VAL A 63 -7.52 -5.83 -12.31
N GLU A 64 -7.17 -6.45 -13.43
CA GLU A 64 -6.66 -7.81 -13.38
C GLU A 64 -5.47 -7.78 -12.41
N LEU A 65 -5.68 -8.32 -11.21
CA LEU A 65 -4.60 -8.64 -10.30
C LEU A 65 -3.87 -9.82 -10.95
N ASP A 66 -3.03 -9.54 -11.95
CA ASP A 66 -2.19 -10.53 -12.66
C ASP A 66 -1.42 -11.42 -11.67
N ASN A 67 -1.16 -10.90 -10.46
CA ASN A 67 -0.42 -11.58 -9.39
C ASN A 67 -1.28 -12.04 -8.19
N ALA A 68 -2.61 -11.81 -8.18
CA ALA A 68 -3.49 -12.19 -7.07
C ALA A 68 -4.97 -12.41 -7.47
N PRO A 69 -5.27 -13.32 -8.42
CA PRO A 69 -6.65 -13.61 -8.78
C PRO A 69 -7.43 -14.18 -7.58
N GLY A 70 -8.57 -13.58 -7.27
CA GLY A 70 -9.45 -14.02 -6.17
C GLY A 70 -8.97 -13.63 -4.77
N GLN A 71 -8.19 -12.56 -4.63
CA GLN A 71 -7.80 -12.04 -3.31
C GLN A 71 -8.41 -10.65 -3.05
N LEU A 72 -8.67 -10.37 -1.77
CA LEU A 72 -8.89 -9.01 -1.29
C LEU A 72 -7.53 -8.34 -1.12
N VAL A 73 -7.32 -7.20 -1.74
CA VAL A 73 -6.05 -6.48 -1.68
C VAL A 73 -6.29 -5.08 -1.13
N VAL A 74 -5.58 -4.72 -0.07
CA VAL A 74 -5.55 -3.36 0.44
C VAL A 74 -4.21 -2.74 0.07
N ARG A 75 -4.26 -1.71 -0.77
CA ARG A 75 -3.11 -0.86 -1.11
C ARG A 75 -3.13 0.38 -0.23
N CYS A 76 -2.05 0.64 0.48
CA CYS A 76 -1.77 1.89 1.18
C CYS A 76 -0.76 2.71 0.38
N THR A 77 -1.09 3.95 0.05
CA THR A 77 -0.16 4.91 -0.56
C THR A 77 0.25 5.93 0.51
N VAL A 78 1.54 6.17 0.69
CA VAL A 78 2.05 7.17 1.65
C VAL A 78 3.02 8.13 0.98
N HIS A 79 3.03 9.38 1.43
CA HIS A 79 4.12 10.29 1.11
C HIS A 79 5.36 9.91 1.93
N VAL A 80 6.53 10.07 1.32
CA VAL A 80 7.81 9.87 1.99
C VAL A 80 8.69 11.09 1.86
N GLU A 81 9.53 11.31 2.85
CA GLU A 81 10.48 12.40 2.91
C GLU A 81 11.86 11.92 3.37
N GLY A 82 12.89 12.66 2.98
CA GLY A 82 14.28 12.36 3.34
C GLY A 82 15.18 12.29 2.10
N PRO A 83 16.48 12.02 2.30
CA PRO A 83 17.44 11.94 1.21
C PRO A 83 17.05 10.86 0.19
N GLY A 84 16.86 11.23 -1.08
CA GLY A 84 16.50 10.28 -2.14
C GLY A 84 15.00 10.00 -2.25
N ALA A 85 14.16 10.59 -1.39
CA ALA A 85 12.71 10.44 -1.47
C ALA A 85 12.15 10.98 -2.79
N GLU A 86 12.75 12.03 -3.37
CA GLU A 86 12.36 12.59 -4.67
C GLU A 86 12.48 11.61 -5.85
N LYS A 87 13.26 10.53 -5.67
CA LYS A 87 13.44 9.46 -6.65
C LYS A 87 12.45 8.31 -6.43
N LEU A 88 11.76 8.29 -5.29
CA LEU A 88 10.72 7.33 -4.97
C LEU A 88 9.42 7.83 -5.57
N ARG A 89 9.13 7.37 -6.78
CA ARG A 89 7.78 7.47 -7.34
C ARG A 89 7.05 6.20 -6.99
N ALA A 90 5.74 6.30 -6.91
CA ALA A 90 4.84 5.18 -6.67
C ALA A 90 4.97 4.18 -7.84
N GLU A 91 6.03 3.39 -7.83
CA GLU A 91 6.26 2.23 -8.66
C GLU A 91 5.84 1.06 -7.79
N GLY A 92 4.68 0.48 -8.12
CA GLY A 92 4.19 -0.72 -7.44
C GLY A 92 5.23 -1.84 -7.53
N PRO A 93 5.28 -2.75 -6.56
CA PRO A 93 6.13 -3.92 -6.68
C PRO A 93 5.72 -4.69 -7.94
N MET A 94 6.60 -4.72 -8.94
CA MET A 94 6.71 -5.85 -9.87
C MET A 94 7.31 -7.04 -9.10
N ASN A 95 6.61 -7.50 -8.05
CA ASN A 95 6.91 -8.81 -7.49
C ASN A 95 6.19 -9.81 -8.38
N GLY A 96 6.85 -10.15 -9.49
CA GLY A 96 6.66 -11.44 -10.17
C GLY A 96 7.46 -12.54 -9.49
#